data_AF-A0A536QS68-F1
#
_entry.id   AF-A0A536QS68-F1
#
_cell.length_a   1.000
_cell.length_b   1.000
_cell.length_c   1.000
_cell.angle_alpha   90.00
_cell.angle_beta   90.00
_cell.angle_gamma   90.00
#
_symmetry.space_group_name_H-M   'P 1'
#
loop_
_entity.id
_entity.type
_entity.pdbx_description
1 polymer ?
#
loop_
_entity_poly.entity_id
_entity_poly.type
_entity_poly.pdbx_seq_one_letter_code
_entity_poly.pdbx_strand_id
1 'polypeptide(L)' 'MTAKKKQKKDGRLRGIVRAIESAGRDADLARRSAADPAFRRRVQADRRGALSSFRAVKDALADREKIQKAKRKS' A
#
# COMPACT_ATOMS: atom_id res chain seq x y z
N MET A 1 -0.12 22.10 27.18
CA MET A 1 -0.02 21.35 25.90
C MET A 1 -1.44 21.05 25.39
N THR A 2 -1.93 21.77 24.38
CA THR A 2 -3.35 21.76 23.96
C THR A 2 -3.77 20.48 23.22
N ALA A 3 -4.98 19.98 23.51
CA ALA A 3 -5.53 18.70 23.05
C ALA A 3 -5.48 18.46 21.52
N LYS A 4 -5.57 19.53 20.72
CA LYS A 4 -5.44 19.48 19.25
C LYS A 4 -4.11 18.89 18.75
N LYS A 5 -3.00 19.07 19.47
CA LYS A 5 -1.70 18.50 19.09
C LYS A 5 -1.60 16.99 19.38
N LYS A 6 -2.32 16.49 20.39
CA LYS A 6 -2.33 15.06 20.77
C LYS A 6 -3.09 14.21 19.75
N GLN A 7 -4.30 14.63 19.36
CA GLN A 7 -5.11 13.95 18.35
C GLN A 7 -4.41 13.82 16.98
N LYS A 8 -3.66 14.84 16.53
CA LYS A 8 -2.90 14.76 15.28
C LYS A 8 -1.75 13.73 15.33
N LYS A 9 -1.11 13.56 16.49
CA LYS A 9 -0.05 12.54 16.67
C LYS A 9 -0.63 11.12 16.64
N ASP A 10 -1.76 10.90 17.31
CA ASP A 10 -2.43 9.59 17.34
C ASP A 10 -2.93 9.18 15.94
N GLY A 11 -3.43 10.13 15.15
CA GLY A 11 -3.82 9.88 13.76
C GLY A 11 -2.65 9.48 12.86
N ARG A 12 -1.47 10.09 13.06
CA ARG A 12 -0.26 9.77 12.29
C ARG A 12 0.30 8.39 12.63
N LEU A 13 0.34 8.05 13.92
CA LEU A 13 0.78 6.74 14.39
C LEU A 13 -0.16 5.63 13.89
N ARG A 14 -1.48 5.84 13.93
CA ARG A 14 -2.46 4.90 13.36
C ARG A 14 -2.27 4.70 11.85
N GLY A 15 -1.91 5.75 11.11
CA GLY A 15 -1.58 5.65 9.69
C GLY A 15 -0.36 4.76 9.43
N ILE A 16 0.70 4.94 10.22
CA ILE A 16 1.92 4.12 10.12
C ILE A 16 1.63 2.66 10.48
N VAL A 17 0.90 2.39 11.56
CA VAL A 17 0.53 1.02 11.97
C VAL A 17 -0.25 0.32 10.87
N ARG A 18 -1.24 0.99 10.26
CA ARG A 18 -2.01 0.42 9.15
C ARG A 18 -1.14 0.09 7.93
N ALA A 19 -0.17 0.94 7.60
CA ALA A 19 0.76 0.69 6.50
C ALA A 19 1.68 -0.51 6.79
N ILE A 20 2.12 -0.66 8.04
CA ILE A 20 2.93 -1.82 8.48
C ILE A 20 2.09 -3.10 8.41
N GLU A 21 0.86 -3.09 8.91
CA GLU A 21 -0.04 -4.25 8.83
C GLU A 21 -0.37 -4.66 7.39
N SER A 22 -0.60 -3.69 6.50
CA SER A 22 -0.85 -3.97 5.08
C SER A 22 0.38 -4.56 4.40
N ALA A 23 1.58 -4.05 4.72
CA ALA A 23 2.84 -4.59 4.19
C ALA A 23 3.10 -6.02 4.69
N GLY A 24 2.80 -6.31 5.96
CA GLY A 24 2.90 -7.65 6.53
C GLY A 24 1.98 -8.66 5.82
N ARG A 25 0.71 -8.29 5.61
CA ARG A 25 -0.25 -9.15 4.88
C ARG A 25 0.16 -9.38 3.44
N ASP A 26 0.67 -8.35 2.76
CA ASP A 26 1.17 -8.49 1.39
C ASP A 26 2.42 -9.37 1.31
N ALA A 27 3.30 -9.33 2.31
CA ALA A 27 4.45 -10.22 2.38
C ALA A 27 4.02 -11.69 2.52
N ASP A 28 3.02 -11.98 3.35
CA ASP A 28 2.46 -13.33 3.48
C ASP A 28 1.76 -13.78 2.21
N LEU A 29 0.98 -12.90 1.58
CA LEU A 29 0.36 -13.17 0.28
C LEU A 29 1.43 -13.45 -0.78
N ALA A 30 2.50 -12.65 -0.82
CA ALA A 30 3.60 -12.80 -1.76
C ALA A 30 4.31 -14.14 -1.57
N ARG A 31 4.57 -14.56 -0.33
CA ARG A 31 5.16 -15.87 -0.04
C ARG A 31 4.28 -17.02 -0.52
N ARG A 32 2.96 -16.94 -0.27
CA ARG A 32 2.00 -17.96 -0.72
C ARG A 32 1.89 -18.01 -2.24
N SER A 33 1.82 -16.86 -2.89
CA SER A 33 1.68 -16.74 -4.34
C SER A 33 2.98 -16.98 -5.10
N ALA A 34 4.16 -16.79 -4.48
CA ALA A 34 5.45 -17.01 -5.14
C ALA A 34 5.68 -18.47 -5.54
N ALA A 35 5.07 -19.40 -4.81
CA ALA A 35 5.12 -20.83 -5.14
C ALA A 35 4.11 -21.23 -6.23
N ASP A 36 3.12 -20.39 -6.54
CA ASP A 36 2.07 -20.70 -7.52
C ASP A 36 2.58 -20.51 -8.97
N PRO A 37 2.64 -21.57 -9.80
CA PRO A 37 3.02 -21.47 -11.21
C PRO A 37 2.08 -20.56 -12.03
N ALA A 38 0.79 -20.53 -11.70
CA ALA A 38 -0.19 -19.69 -12.39
C ALA A 38 0.09 -18.21 -12.12
N PHE A 39 0.40 -17.86 -10.87
CA PHE A 39 0.84 -16.52 -10.51
C PHE A 39 2.11 -16.10 -11.25
N ARG A 40 3.12 -16.97 -11.33
CA ARG A 40 4.37 -16.67 -12.08
C ARG A 40 4.11 -16.38 -13.56
N ARG A 41 3.27 -17.19 -14.21
CA ARG A 41 2.87 -16.98 -15.61
C ARG A 41 2.13 -15.65 -15.79
N ARG A 42 1.21 -15.33 -14.87
CA ARG A 42 0.50 -14.04 -14.89
C ARG A 42 1.45 -12.86 -14.69
N VAL A 43 2.43 -12.95 -13.79
CA VAL A 43 3.44 -11.90 -13.60
C VAL A 43 4.29 -11.69 -14.85
N GLN A 44 4.64 -12.76 -15.57
CA GLN A 44 5.38 -12.64 -16.83
C GLN A 44 4.54 -12.02 -17.95
N ALA A 45 3.26 -12.38 -18.06
CA ALA A 45 2.37 -11.87 -19.10
C ALA A 45 1.88 -10.43 -18.83
N ASP A 46 1.41 -10.17 -17.61
CA ASP A 46 0.97 -8.85 -17.16
C ASP A 46 1.38 -8.63 -15.70
N ARG A 47 2.60 -8.08 -15.54
CA ARG A 47 3.15 -7.75 -14.24
C ARG A 47 2.28 -6.76 -13.47
N ARG A 48 1.65 -5.78 -14.15
CA ARG A 48 0.88 -4.73 -13.48
C ARG A 48 -0.45 -5.28 -12.98
N GLY A 49 -1.17 -6.03 -13.80
CA GLY A 49 -2.40 -6.72 -13.41
C GLY A 49 -2.16 -7.76 -12.32
N ALA A 50 -1.10 -8.56 -12.43
CA ALA A 50 -0.77 -9.56 -11.43
C ALA A 50 -0.40 -8.95 -10.07
N LEU A 51 0.32 -7.82 -10.06
CA LEU A 51 0.69 -7.14 -8.82
C LEU A 51 -0.45 -6.26 -8.25
N SER A 52 -1.51 -6.01 -9.00
CA SER A 52 -2.66 -5.22 -8.54
C SER A 52 -3.46 -5.88 -7.42
N SER A 53 -3.28 -7.18 -7.17
CA SER A 53 -3.92 -7.89 -6.06
C SER A 53 -3.36 -7.49 -4.69
N PHE A 54 -2.12 -7.00 -4.65
CA PHE A 54 -1.42 -6.60 -3.43
C PHE A 54 -1.94 -5.26 -2.92
N ARG A 55 -2.23 -5.18 -1.61
CA ARG A 55 -2.84 -3.99 -1.01
C ARG A 55 -1.89 -2.79 -1.03
N ALA A 56 -0.61 -3.01 -0.76
CA ALA A 56 0.44 -2.00 -0.82
C ALA A 56 0.60 -1.41 -2.22
N VAL A 57 0.38 -2.20 -3.28
CA VAL A 57 0.41 -1.69 -4.66
C VAL A 57 -0.77 -0.74 -4.90
N LYS A 58 -1.97 -1.09 -4.42
CA LYS A 58 -3.15 -0.20 -4.50
C LYS A 58 -2.93 1.08 -3.71
N ASP A 59 -2.40 0.97 -2.50
CA ASP A 59 -2.15 2.11 -1.62
C ASP A 59 -1.07 3.03 -2.22
N ALA A 60 0.00 2.48 -2.80
CA ALA A 60 1.03 3.26 -3.48
C ALA A 60 0.50 4.02 -4.71
N LEU A 61 -0.41 3.42 -5.49
CA LEU A 61 -1.08 4.09 -6.60
C LEU A 61 -1.97 5.24 -6.10
N ALA A 62 -2.74 5.01 -5.04
CA ALA A 62 -3.58 6.04 -4.43
C ALA A 62 -2.75 7.19 -3.86
N ASP A 63 -1.61 6.90 -3.24
CA ASP A 63 -0.71 7.94 -2.72
C ASP A 63 -0.05 8.72 -3.86
N ARG A 64 0.31 8.07 -4.97
CA ARG A 64 0.77 8.76 -6.18
C ARG A 64 -0.28 9.73 -6.71
N GLU A 65 -1.54 9.33 -6.77
CA GLU A 65 -2.64 10.23 -7.18
C GLU A 65 -2.80 11.43 -6.23
N LYS A 66 -2.76 11.19 -4.91
CA LYS A 66 -2.81 12.26 -3.91
C LYS A 66 -1.66 13.25 -4.10
N ILE A 67 -0.44 12.76 -4.29
CA ILE A 67 0.74 13.60 -4.53
C ILE A 67 0.57 14.40 -5.81
N GLN A 68 0.09 13.79 -6.90
CA GLN A 68 -0.18 14.53 -8.14
C GLN A 68 -1.25 15.61 -7.97
N LYS A 69 -2.35 15.32 -7.26
CA LYS A 69 -3.38 16.30 -6.94
C LYS A 69 -2.85 17.44 -6.07
N ALA A 70 -1.98 17.13 -5.10
CA ALA A 70 -1.33 18.14 -4.26
C ALA A 70 -0.38 19.02 -5.08
N LYS A 71 0.41 18.43 -5.98
CA LYS A 71 1.29 19.17 -6.91
C LYS A 71 0.54 20.08 -7.87
N ARG A 72 -0.65 19.67 -8.34
CA ARG A 72 -1.50 20.49 -9.23
C ARG A 72 -2.23 21.63 -8.52
N LYS A 73 -2.32 21.59 -7.19
CA LYS A 73 -2.95 22.62 -6.36
C LYS A 73 -1.95 23.62 -5.78
N SER A 74 -0.66 23.34 -5.88
CA SER A 74 0.46 24.23 -5.52
C SER A 74 0.92 25.01 -6.75
#